data_AF-A0A3M7P0C9-F1
#
_entry.id   AF-A0A3M7P0C9-F1
#
_cell.length_a   1.000
_cell.length_b   1.000
_cell.length_c   1.000
_cell.angle_alpha   90.00
_cell.angle_beta   90.00
_cell.angle_gamma   90.00
#
_symmetry.space_group_name_H-M   'P 1'
#
loop_
_entity.id
_entity.type
_entity.pdbx_description
1 polymer ?
#
loop_
_entity_poly.entity_id
_entity_poly.type
_entity_poly.pdbx_seq_one_letter_code
_entity_poly.pdbx_strand_id
1 'polypeptide(L)'
;MAQYLASTSLIVCGILSAAQITRFHIYKSPYYIGTGLISVVGTSFVTIPVATGGLSQMYATGFCPTDAQGKKLACPRGYGAHHWNGSGPAVILIGISLIASGFEDLAGGSGTYEARPTTGNYQLCPSNDAPMAAPWGSARFIGLGLTVFLTIILCESFGSPIMKSCAVMVGLLVGCIVAAACGYFDNSGIKSAPAASFIWVKTFPLSTVTLPRLGMIACLCTITPVSTFAPNNGVIALTRCANRKAGYCCRVFILIMGIFSKFAVALVAIPSPVLGGMTTFLFSGVAISGVPIASTAPFTRRNRFILTAAMSIGSGATLPGDEYDPLPFWTSWKLKSTAKRETDPNTGEELLRLGNNRLFKTHCLNTEYQALKLVDRQTSVPTYKVVTVYNRPEGKLVEYEALQGKPLDDVWANMPIHQRSKVIADLGRFIEQLRKMQPPKHCVVGDATLGGARDRRFGHKEVGPFYTIDAFHEFERRGHAVQDFSEQEVKATHTPTKAYQLKFTHGNLCPRNILVDASGRIIALIGWENSGWFPEYWEYTQMCHNCPKTMSDWLDAMVKVVPRYDQEMACEEVLRLRFSASTYDLPLSVRAPSPSPSQLERERRDIDDKNTESTSG
;
A
#
# COMPACT_ATOMS: atom_id res chain seq x y z
N MET A 1 20.15 15.36 -5.96
CA MET A 1 19.58 15.89 -4.71
C MET A 1 20.39 15.45 -3.48
N ALA A 2 20.69 14.15 -3.32
CA ALA A 2 21.47 13.64 -2.18
C ALA A 2 22.83 14.34 -1.97
N GLN A 3 23.59 14.57 -3.04
CA GLN A 3 24.90 15.26 -3.01
C GLN A 3 24.81 16.67 -2.40
N TYR A 4 23.76 17.41 -2.79
CA TYR A 4 23.48 18.74 -2.26
C TYR A 4 23.18 18.66 -0.76
N LEU A 5 22.24 17.80 -0.35
CA LEU A 5 21.87 17.65 1.07
C LEU A 5 23.05 17.24 1.96
N ALA A 6 23.92 16.34 1.48
CA ALA A 6 25.14 15.95 2.19
C ALA A 6 26.10 17.15 2.35
N SER A 7 26.34 17.92 1.28
CA SER A 7 27.20 19.12 1.36
C SER A 7 26.62 20.20 2.28
N THR A 8 25.33 20.49 2.17
CA THR A 8 24.64 21.51 2.97
C THR A 8 24.60 21.09 4.43
N SER A 9 24.36 19.81 4.74
CA SER A 9 24.42 19.26 6.09
C SER A 9 25.78 19.49 6.75
N LEU A 10 26.89 19.25 6.04
CA LEU A 10 28.23 19.53 6.56
C LEU A 10 28.40 21.04 6.86
N ILE A 11 28.07 21.92 5.91
CA ILE A 11 28.21 23.38 6.09
C ILE A 11 27.43 23.86 7.32
N VAL A 12 26.15 23.49 7.43
CA VAL A 12 25.27 23.98 8.49
C VAL A 12 25.62 23.35 9.84
N CYS A 13 25.99 22.07 9.90
CA CYS A 13 26.48 21.47 11.14
C CYS A 13 27.76 22.18 11.62
N GLY A 14 28.65 22.58 10.71
CA GLY A 14 29.83 23.38 11.03
C GLY A 14 29.49 24.76 11.62
N ILE A 15 28.53 25.46 11.02
CA ILE A 15 28.05 26.79 11.48
C ILE A 15 27.34 26.68 12.83
N LEU A 16 26.45 25.69 13.00
CA LEU A 16 25.70 25.53 14.25
C LEU A 16 26.59 25.01 15.38
N SER A 17 27.57 24.15 15.08
CA SER A 17 28.63 23.77 16.04
C SER A 17 29.43 24.99 16.48
N ALA A 18 29.76 25.91 15.56
CA ALA A 18 30.41 27.16 15.91
C ALA A 18 29.58 27.96 16.92
N ALA A 19 28.31 28.18 16.60
CA ALA A 19 27.38 28.94 17.43
C ALA A 19 27.19 28.31 18.82
N GLN A 20 27.23 26.97 18.92
CA GLN A 20 27.06 26.27 20.20
C GLN A 20 28.35 26.27 21.04
N ILE A 21 29.53 26.20 20.42
CA ILE A 21 30.83 26.28 21.10
C ILE A 21 31.11 27.70 21.63
N THR A 22 30.69 28.73 20.89
CA THR A 22 30.78 30.13 21.34
C THR A 22 29.68 30.44 22.34
N ARG A 23 30.02 31.13 23.43
CA ARG A 23 29.02 31.66 24.37
C ARG A 23 28.79 33.14 24.08
N PHE A 24 27.68 33.48 23.43
CA PHE A 24 27.27 34.86 23.16
C PHE A 24 26.28 35.34 24.22
N HIS A 25 26.52 36.51 24.80
CA HIS A 25 25.57 37.15 25.71
C HIS A 25 24.51 37.92 24.90
N ILE A 26 23.23 37.67 25.16
CA ILE A 26 22.16 38.41 24.50
C ILE A 26 22.03 39.79 25.16
N TYR A 27 22.31 40.84 24.41
CA TYR A 27 22.24 42.22 24.87
C TYR A 27 20.86 42.52 25.50
N LYS A 28 20.85 43.04 26.74
CA LYS A 28 19.67 43.33 27.57
C LYS A 28 18.87 42.13 28.11
N SER A 29 19.43 40.92 28.13
CA SER A 29 18.79 39.78 28.82
C SER A 29 19.80 38.99 29.66
N PRO A 30 19.37 38.23 30.70
CA PRO A 30 20.27 37.38 31.48
C PRO A 30 20.73 36.12 30.72
N TYR A 31 20.24 35.91 29.49
CA TYR A 31 20.42 34.66 28.76
C TYR A 31 21.68 34.67 27.87
N TYR A 32 22.25 33.48 27.72
CA TYR A 32 23.41 33.22 26.86
C TYR A 32 23.01 32.23 25.76
N ILE A 33 23.48 32.47 24.54
CA ILE A 33 23.37 31.53 23.42
C ILE A 33 24.68 30.74 23.34
N GLY A 34 24.57 29.41 23.29
CA GLY A 34 25.70 28.49 23.24
C GLY A 34 26.20 28.06 24.63
N THR A 35 26.87 26.92 24.68
CA THR A 35 27.30 26.26 25.92
C THR A 35 28.64 26.76 26.42
N GLY A 36 29.48 27.33 25.54
CA GLY A 36 30.86 27.71 25.88
C GLY A 36 31.81 26.52 26.05
N LEU A 37 31.36 25.31 25.72
CA LEU A 37 32.11 24.05 25.81
C LEU A 37 32.19 23.38 24.44
N ILE A 38 32.98 22.31 24.31
CA ILE A 38 33.01 21.52 23.06
C ILE A 38 31.66 20.82 22.90
N SER A 39 30.77 21.44 22.13
CA SER A 39 29.44 20.90 21.81
C SER A 39 29.30 20.84 20.29
N VAL A 40 29.70 19.70 19.72
CA VAL A 40 29.58 19.44 18.28
C VAL A 40 28.13 19.09 17.98
N VAL A 41 27.60 19.65 16.89
CA VAL A 41 26.21 19.51 16.48
C VAL A 41 26.18 18.73 15.16
N GLY A 42 25.23 17.81 15.04
CA GLY A 42 25.01 17.01 13.84
C GLY A 42 23.52 16.77 13.58
N THR A 43 23.19 16.28 12.40
CA THR A 43 21.83 15.91 12.03
C THR A 43 21.28 14.82 12.98
N SER A 44 20.07 15.01 13.50
CA SER A 44 19.48 14.11 14.50
C SER A 44 18.90 12.85 13.86
N PHE A 45 19.26 11.66 14.37
CA PHE A 45 18.68 10.39 13.94
C PHE A 45 17.20 10.23 14.28
N VAL A 46 16.70 11.00 15.26
CA VAL A 46 15.30 10.92 15.69
C VAL A 46 14.33 11.39 14.60
N THR A 47 14.81 12.19 13.64
CA THR A 47 13.99 12.61 12.52
C THR A 47 13.70 11.47 11.55
N ILE A 48 14.53 10.42 11.49
CA ILE A 48 14.39 9.35 10.50
C ILE A 48 13.11 8.54 10.72
N PRO A 49 12.80 7.96 11.89
CA PRO A 49 11.57 7.18 12.07
C PRO A 49 10.30 8.01 11.86
N VAL A 50 10.31 9.27 12.29
CA VAL A 50 9.18 10.20 12.09
C VAL A 50 9.02 10.55 10.61
N ALA A 51 10.12 10.71 9.87
CA ALA A 51 10.11 10.86 8.42
C ALA A 51 9.57 9.62 7.71
N THR A 52 9.99 8.43 8.12
CA THR A 52 9.51 7.17 7.54
C THR A 52 7.99 7.02 7.73
N GLY A 53 7.48 7.27 8.93
CA GLY A 53 6.03 7.23 9.20
C GLY A 53 5.25 8.32 8.47
N GLY A 54 5.72 9.58 8.55
CA GLY A 54 5.07 10.71 7.88
C GLY A 54 5.05 10.58 6.36
N LEU A 55 6.16 10.18 5.74
CA LEU A 55 6.23 9.96 4.29
C LEU A 55 5.34 8.78 3.88
N SER A 56 5.32 7.69 4.64
CA SER A 56 4.44 6.55 4.32
C SER A 56 2.97 6.96 4.32
N GLN A 57 2.55 7.81 5.27
CA GLN A 57 1.21 8.38 5.26
C GLN A 57 0.99 9.33 4.08
N MET A 58 1.96 10.17 3.72
CA MET A 58 1.84 11.08 2.57
C MET A 58 1.75 10.34 1.23
N TYR A 59 2.40 9.18 1.08
CA TYR A 59 2.20 8.32 -0.08
C TYR A 59 0.83 7.63 -0.04
N ALA A 60 0.37 7.16 1.14
CA ALA A 60 -0.93 6.52 1.29
C ALA A 60 -2.11 7.48 1.05
N THR A 61 -1.99 8.76 1.41
CA THR A 61 -3.01 9.79 1.19
C THR A 61 -2.95 10.44 -0.20
N GLY A 62 -2.02 10.01 -1.07
CA GLY A 62 -1.85 10.58 -2.42
C GLY A 62 -1.19 11.96 -2.46
N PHE A 63 -0.68 12.48 -1.34
CA PHE A 63 0.06 13.75 -1.31
C PHE A 63 1.41 13.67 -2.05
N CYS A 64 2.03 12.48 -2.05
CA CYS A 64 3.26 12.20 -2.78
C CYS A 64 3.01 11.17 -3.91
N PRO A 65 3.62 11.35 -5.09
CA PRO A 65 3.37 10.49 -6.24
C PRO A 65 4.03 9.11 -6.08
N THR A 66 3.35 8.06 -6.50
CA THR A 66 3.87 6.69 -6.67
C THR A 66 3.78 6.32 -8.14
N ASP A 67 4.75 5.55 -8.66
CA ASP A 67 4.67 5.03 -10.02
C ASP A 67 3.70 3.84 -10.14
N ALA A 68 3.42 3.42 -11.37
CA ALA A 68 2.47 2.35 -11.69
C ALA A 68 2.88 0.96 -11.15
N GLN A 69 4.13 0.81 -10.71
CA GLN A 69 4.69 -0.41 -10.12
C GLN A 69 4.79 -0.32 -8.59
N GLY A 70 4.22 0.73 -7.97
CA GLY A 70 4.22 0.92 -6.52
C GLY A 70 5.52 1.50 -5.95
N LYS A 71 6.47 1.93 -6.78
CA LYS A 71 7.68 2.61 -6.34
C LYS A 71 7.38 4.07 -6.01
N LYS A 72 7.81 4.45 -4.81
CA LYS A 72 7.72 5.82 -4.28
C LYS A 72 8.59 6.75 -5.14
N LEU A 73 7.96 7.71 -5.83
CA LEU A 73 8.68 8.71 -6.63
C LEU A 73 9.23 9.83 -5.73
N ALA A 74 10.22 10.58 -6.22
CA ALA A 74 10.79 11.67 -5.45
C ALA A 74 9.72 12.72 -5.10
N CYS A 75 9.50 12.98 -3.81
CA CYS A 75 8.51 13.92 -3.30
C CYS A 75 9.16 15.11 -2.54
N PRO A 76 9.65 16.15 -3.24
CA PRO A 76 10.25 17.33 -2.59
C PRO A 76 9.28 18.09 -1.68
N ARG A 77 7.96 18.01 -1.93
CA ARG A 77 6.92 18.64 -1.10
C ARG A 77 6.79 17.95 0.26
N GLY A 78 6.91 16.62 0.32
CA GLY A 78 6.89 15.86 1.57
C GLY A 78 8.08 16.22 2.47
N TYR A 79 9.26 16.42 1.89
CA TYR A 79 10.44 16.86 2.64
C TYR A 79 10.28 18.24 3.31
N GLY A 80 9.55 19.17 2.66
CA GLY A 80 9.27 20.52 3.19
C GLY A 80 8.13 20.58 4.22
N ALA A 81 7.25 19.58 4.28
CA ALA A 81 6.07 19.54 5.16
C ALA A 81 6.35 18.94 6.56
N HIS A 82 7.63 18.69 6.89
CA HIS A 82 7.99 17.91 8.07
C HIS A 82 7.98 18.76 9.35
N HIS A 83 6.93 18.63 10.16
CA HIS A 83 6.79 19.29 11.45
C HIS A 83 7.45 18.49 12.60
N TRP A 84 8.17 19.16 13.50
CA TRP A 84 8.84 18.53 14.65
C TRP A 84 8.45 19.18 15.98
N ASN A 85 7.83 18.39 16.86
CA ASN A 85 7.78 18.60 18.31
C ASN A 85 8.00 17.25 18.98
N GLY A 86 9.13 17.05 19.65
CA GLY A 86 9.39 15.78 20.33
C GLY A 86 10.59 15.79 21.28
N SER A 87 10.30 15.84 22.57
CA SER A 87 11.19 15.52 23.70
C SER A 87 11.23 14.00 23.95
N GLY A 88 12.34 13.48 24.50
CA GLY A 88 12.55 12.05 24.82
C GLY A 88 11.52 11.47 25.80
N PRO A 89 11.35 10.13 25.84
CA PRO A 89 12.38 9.16 26.23
C PRO A 89 12.41 7.83 25.42
N ALA A 90 12.50 7.87 24.09
CA ALA A 90 12.40 6.68 23.22
C ALA A 90 13.72 6.17 22.59
N VAL A 91 14.90 6.43 23.19
CA VAL A 91 16.21 6.17 22.54
C VAL A 91 16.41 4.70 22.14
N ILE A 92 16.01 3.75 22.99
CA ILE A 92 16.16 2.31 22.70
C ILE A 92 15.29 1.91 21.50
N LEU A 93 14.02 2.33 21.49
CA LEU A 93 13.07 2.03 20.40
C LEU A 93 13.45 2.72 19.09
N ILE A 94 13.99 3.95 19.15
CA ILE A 94 14.53 4.65 17.98
C ILE A 94 15.69 3.85 17.38
N GLY A 95 16.62 3.36 18.22
CA GLY A 95 17.70 2.50 17.75
C GLY A 95 17.16 1.22 17.08
N ILE A 96 16.25 0.51 17.75
CA ILE A 96 15.68 -0.76 17.24
C ILE A 96 14.95 -0.59 15.90
N SER A 97 14.11 0.45 15.79
CA SER A 97 13.38 0.72 14.53
C SER A 97 14.29 1.11 13.37
N LEU A 98 15.44 1.74 13.64
CA LEU A 98 16.40 2.14 12.61
C LEU A 98 17.35 1.02 12.21
N ILE A 99 17.62 0.03 13.07
CA ILE A 99 18.45 -1.13 12.73
C ILE A 99 17.91 -1.84 11.48
N ALA A 100 16.59 -1.92 11.31
CA ALA A 100 15.95 -2.49 10.12
C ALA A 100 16.45 -1.83 8.83
N SER A 101 16.49 -0.49 8.75
CA SER A 101 17.01 0.23 7.59
C SER A 101 18.49 -0.04 7.31
N GLY A 102 19.29 -0.27 8.35
CA GLY A 102 20.69 -0.68 8.20
C GLY A 102 20.85 -2.07 7.60
N PHE A 103 19.99 -3.02 8.00
CA PHE A 103 19.96 -4.36 7.41
C PHE A 103 19.41 -4.38 5.98
N GLU A 104 18.46 -3.51 5.64
CA GLU A 104 17.98 -3.34 4.26
C GLU A 104 19.11 -2.86 3.35
N ASP A 105 19.86 -1.85 3.78
CA ASP A 105 21.04 -1.36 3.05
C ASP A 105 22.12 -2.45 2.94
N LEU A 106 22.34 -3.24 4.01
CA LEU A 106 23.27 -4.37 4.03
C LEU A 106 22.91 -5.43 2.97
N ALA A 107 21.61 -5.68 2.78
CA ALA A 107 21.09 -6.65 1.83
C ALA A 107 21.10 -6.14 0.37
N GLY A 108 21.34 -4.84 0.15
CA GLY A 108 21.47 -4.24 -1.19
C GLY A 108 20.66 -2.96 -1.40
N GLY A 109 19.83 -2.54 -0.44
CA GLY A 109 19.07 -1.29 -0.49
C GLY A 109 17.58 -1.46 -0.20
N SER A 110 16.79 -0.44 -0.56
CA SER A 110 15.39 -0.30 -0.16
C SER A 110 14.47 -1.35 -0.80
N GLY A 111 14.23 -2.43 -0.06
CA GLY A 111 13.23 -3.46 -0.29
C GLY A 111 13.07 -4.28 0.99
N THR A 112 11.84 -4.56 1.42
CA THR A 112 11.61 -5.33 2.65
C THR A 112 12.14 -6.75 2.46
N TYR A 113 12.74 -7.30 3.52
CA TYR A 113 13.33 -8.65 3.49
C TYR A 113 12.31 -9.74 3.10
N GLU A 114 11.02 -9.49 3.32
CA GLU A 114 9.92 -10.41 3.03
C GLU A 114 9.41 -10.34 1.60
N ALA A 115 9.56 -9.19 0.91
CA ALA A 115 8.95 -8.97 -0.39
C ALA A 115 9.80 -9.43 -1.59
N ARG A 116 10.96 -10.08 -1.34
CA ARG A 116 11.98 -10.50 -2.34
C ARG A 116 11.40 -10.56 -3.76
N PRO A 117 11.54 -9.50 -4.57
CA PRO A 117 10.87 -9.43 -5.86
C PRO A 117 11.41 -10.55 -6.77
N THR A 118 10.52 -11.45 -7.17
CA THR A 118 10.86 -12.60 -8.01
C THR A 118 10.94 -12.23 -9.50
N THR A 119 10.42 -11.06 -9.88
CA THR A 119 10.45 -10.50 -11.24
C THR A 119 10.61 -8.97 -11.22
N GLY A 120 11.22 -8.39 -12.26
CA GLY A 120 11.33 -6.93 -12.46
C GLY A 120 12.70 -6.32 -12.16
N ASN A 121 12.84 -5.00 -12.39
CA ASN A 121 14.10 -4.25 -12.26
C ASN A 121 14.71 -4.26 -10.84
N TYR A 122 13.89 -4.58 -9.83
CA TYR A 122 14.28 -4.66 -8.41
C TYR A 122 14.68 -6.06 -7.94
N GLN A 123 14.57 -7.07 -8.83
CA GLN A 123 15.13 -8.40 -8.57
C GLN A 123 16.64 -8.32 -8.32
N LEU A 124 17.31 -7.37 -8.98
CA LEU A 124 18.69 -6.96 -8.75
C LEU A 124 18.73 -5.64 -7.96
N CYS A 125 19.56 -5.55 -6.93
CA CYS A 125 19.60 -4.37 -6.05
C CYS A 125 20.72 -3.38 -6.42
N PRO A 126 20.48 -2.07 -6.37
CA PRO A 126 19.19 -1.35 -6.34
C PRO A 126 18.53 -1.19 -7.73
N SER A 127 19.27 -1.45 -8.82
CA SER A 127 18.79 -1.44 -10.21
C SER A 127 19.80 -2.12 -11.14
N ASN A 128 19.39 -2.52 -12.35
CA ASN A 128 20.27 -3.10 -13.38
C ASN A 128 21.42 -2.18 -13.80
N ASP A 129 21.26 -0.86 -13.61
CA ASP A 129 22.26 0.16 -13.95
C ASP A 129 23.37 0.32 -12.89
N ALA A 130 23.26 -0.38 -11.76
CA ALA A 130 24.26 -0.31 -10.70
C ALA A 130 25.50 -1.17 -11.07
N PRO A 131 26.72 -0.69 -10.80
CA PRO A 131 27.92 -1.49 -11.02
C PRO A 131 27.86 -2.77 -10.18
N MET A 132 28.07 -3.91 -10.84
CA MET A 132 28.01 -5.25 -10.21
C MET A 132 26.68 -5.55 -9.51
N ALA A 133 25.55 -5.20 -10.15
CA ALA A 133 24.21 -5.51 -9.66
C ALA A 133 24.04 -7.02 -9.38
N ALA A 134 23.59 -7.36 -8.17
CA ALA A 134 23.38 -8.72 -7.70
C ALA A 134 21.99 -8.83 -7.06
N PRO A 135 21.44 -10.06 -6.92
CA PRO A 135 20.14 -10.24 -6.30
C PRO A 135 20.15 -9.79 -4.83
N TRP A 136 18.98 -9.36 -4.35
CA TRP A 136 18.77 -8.97 -2.96
C TRP A 136 19.29 -10.04 -1.99
N GLY A 137 20.08 -9.64 -0.99
CA GLY A 137 20.68 -10.54 -0.01
C GLY A 137 21.79 -11.45 -0.58
N SER A 138 22.40 -11.12 -1.72
CA SER A 138 23.52 -11.90 -2.25
C SER A 138 24.69 -11.97 -1.27
N ALA A 139 25.43 -13.10 -1.27
CA ALA A 139 26.60 -13.29 -0.43
C ALA A 139 27.68 -12.20 -0.64
N ARG A 140 27.73 -11.58 -1.82
CA ARG A 140 28.66 -10.50 -2.15
C ARG A 140 28.34 -9.22 -1.37
N PHE A 141 27.07 -8.85 -1.28
CA PHE A 141 26.62 -7.68 -0.52
C PHE A 141 26.79 -7.88 0.99
N ILE A 142 26.35 -9.04 1.49
CA ILE A 142 26.53 -9.41 2.90
C ILE A 142 28.02 -9.43 3.24
N GLY A 143 28.88 -9.98 2.37
CA GLY A 143 30.33 -9.99 2.55
C GLY A 143 30.96 -8.60 2.65
N LEU A 144 30.53 -7.65 1.81
CA LEU A 144 31.01 -6.26 1.88
C LEU A 144 30.65 -5.59 3.20
N GLY A 145 29.38 -5.68 3.62
CA GLY A 145 28.93 -5.08 4.87
C GLY A 145 29.51 -5.77 6.11
N LEU A 146 29.70 -7.10 6.07
CA LEU A 146 30.36 -7.86 7.12
C LEU A 146 31.85 -7.49 7.22
N THR A 147 32.50 -7.18 6.10
CA THR A 147 33.89 -6.68 6.10
C THR A 147 34.00 -5.35 6.84
N VAL A 148 33.05 -4.43 6.62
CA VAL A 148 32.95 -3.17 7.40
C VAL A 148 32.79 -3.50 8.88
N PHE A 149 31.82 -4.35 9.22
CA PHE A 149 31.50 -4.68 10.61
C PHE A 149 32.68 -5.33 11.35
N LEU A 150 33.34 -6.31 10.73
CA LEU A 150 34.53 -6.95 11.28
C LEU A 150 35.69 -5.96 11.44
N THR A 151 35.88 -5.06 10.48
CA THR A 151 36.92 -4.03 10.59
C THR A 151 36.67 -3.10 11.77
N ILE A 152 35.41 -2.73 12.03
CA ILE A 152 35.04 -1.93 13.20
C ILE A 152 35.39 -2.68 14.48
N ILE A 153 35.02 -3.96 14.60
CA ILE A 153 35.33 -4.78 15.78
C ILE A 153 36.84 -4.89 15.97
N LEU A 154 37.61 -5.14 14.90
CA LEU A 154 39.07 -5.24 14.96
C LEU A 154 39.70 -3.91 15.36
N CYS A 155 39.21 -2.78 14.84
CA CYS A 155 39.66 -1.44 15.24
C CYS A 155 39.34 -1.15 16.70
N GLU A 156 38.20 -1.58 17.22
CA GLU A 156 37.85 -1.39 18.63
C GLU A 156 38.69 -2.27 19.56
N SER A 157 38.98 -3.50 19.13
CA SER A 157 39.74 -4.49 19.90
C SER A 157 41.23 -4.15 19.96
N PHE A 158 41.85 -3.86 18.80
CA PHE A 158 43.30 -3.71 18.66
C PHE A 158 43.75 -2.29 18.35
N GLY A 159 42.82 -1.36 18.13
CA GLY A 159 43.17 0.01 17.72
C GLY A 159 43.75 0.85 18.85
N SER A 160 44.55 1.83 18.45
CA SER A 160 45.01 2.89 19.35
C SER A 160 43.84 3.77 19.83
N PRO A 161 44.00 4.59 20.89
CA PRO A 161 42.92 5.44 21.42
C PRO A 161 42.23 6.34 20.38
N ILE A 162 42.99 6.81 19.38
CA ILE A 162 42.45 7.58 18.25
C ILE A 162 41.65 6.68 17.31
N MET A 163 42.14 5.48 17.02
CA MET A 163 41.44 4.53 16.15
C MET A 163 40.13 4.04 16.75
N LYS A 164 40.05 3.81 18.07
CA LYS A 164 38.78 3.43 18.74
C LYS A 164 37.71 4.51 18.59
N SER A 165 38.12 5.77 18.78
CA SER A 165 37.26 6.94 18.56
C SER A 165 36.80 7.10 17.10
N CYS A 166 37.55 6.54 16.14
CA CYS A 166 37.28 6.61 14.72
C CYS A 166 36.91 5.24 14.11
N ALA A 167 36.61 4.21 14.92
CA ALA A 167 36.53 2.82 14.46
C ALA A 167 35.46 2.65 13.36
N VAL A 168 34.32 3.32 13.51
CA VAL A 168 33.25 3.34 12.50
C VAL A 168 33.72 3.97 11.18
N MET A 169 34.47 5.08 11.24
CA MET A 169 35.00 5.74 10.05
C MET A 169 36.10 4.91 9.37
N VAL A 170 36.94 4.23 10.15
CA VAL A 170 37.97 3.31 9.61
C VAL A 170 37.31 2.11 8.96
N GLY A 171 36.28 1.53 9.59
CA GLY A 171 35.49 0.45 9.00
C GLY A 171 34.84 0.85 7.69
N LEU A 172 34.23 2.05 7.64
CA LEU A 172 33.67 2.61 6.40
C LEU A 172 34.75 2.76 5.33
N LEU A 173 35.92 3.31 5.68
CA LEU A 173 37.03 3.53 4.75
C LEU A 173 37.55 2.21 4.17
N VAL A 174 37.79 1.21 5.01
CA VAL A 174 38.24 -0.13 4.56
C VAL A 174 37.18 -0.79 3.69
N GLY A 175 35.90 -0.71 4.07
CA GLY A 175 34.80 -1.19 3.24
C GLY A 175 34.75 -0.51 1.87
N CYS A 176 34.98 0.79 1.81
CA CYS A 176 35.07 1.54 0.56
C CYS A 176 36.28 1.09 -0.28
N ILE A 177 37.44 0.84 0.33
CA ILE A 177 38.63 0.34 -0.39
C ILE A 177 38.37 -1.04 -0.99
N VAL A 178 37.78 -1.96 -0.23
CA VAL A 178 37.42 -3.30 -0.72
C VAL A 178 36.36 -3.22 -1.81
N ALA A 179 35.34 -2.38 -1.63
CA ALA A 179 34.32 -2.15 -2.65
C ALA A 179 34.90 -1.55 -3.94
N ALA A 180 35.87 -0.64 -3.84
CA ALA A 180 36.58 -0.08 -4.99
C ALA A 180 37.43 -1.15 -5.70
N ALA A 181 38.14 -1.99 -4.96
CA ALA A 181 38.90 -3.10 -5.51
C ALA A 181 38.01 -4.13 -6.23
N CYS A 182 36.78 -4.34 -5.74
CA CYS A 182 35.79 -5.20 -6.37
C CYS A 182 34.97 -4.54 -7.49
N GLY A 183 35.21 -3.26 -7.80
CA GLY A 183 34.57 -2.56 -8.92
C GLY A 183 33.16 -2.03 -8.66
N TYR A 184 32.77 -1.78 -7.40
CA TYR A 184 31.44 -1.24 -7.04
C TYR A 184 31.32 0.28 -7.15
N PHE A 185 32.33 1.00 -7.65
CA PHE A 185 32.31 2.46 -7.79
C PHE A 185 32.09 2.90 -9.23
N ASP A 186 31.19 3.87 -9.42
CA ASP A 186 31.02 4.57 -10.68
C ASP A 186 31.67 5.97 -10.62
N ASN A 187 32.57 6.24 -11.57
CA ASN A 187 33.28 7.50 -11.70
C ASN A 187 32.47 8.60 -12.40
N SER A 188 31.34 8.26 -13.04
CA SER A 188 30.51 9.19 -13.82
C SER A 188 29.92 10.31 -12.95
N GLY A 189 29.41 9.96 -11.76
CA GLY A 189 28.84 10.91 -10.80
C GLY A 189 29.87 11.85 -10.19
N ILE A 190 31.09 11.35 -9.94
CA ILE A 190 32.18 12.15 -9.38
C ILE A 190 32.67 13.20 -10.38
N LYS A 191 32.77 12.85 -11.68
CA LYS A 191 33.23 13.78 -12.72
C LYS A 191 32.19 14.86 -13.02
N SER A 192 30.91 14.51 -13.09
CA SER A 192 29.82 15.44 -13.45
C SER A 192 29.40 16.41 -12.34
N ALA A 193 29.78 16.16 -11.08
CA ALA A 193 29.34 17.00 -9.97
C ALA A 193 30.03 18.38 -9.91
N PRO A 194 29.34 19.43 -9.42
CA PRO A 194 29.95 20.74 -9.19
C PRO A 194 31.09 20.67 -8.17
N ALA A 195 32.05 21.60 -8.28
CA ALA A 195 33.20 21.67 -7.37
C ALA A 195 32.89 22.40 -6.05
N ALA A 196 31.90 23.31 -6.05
CA ALA A 196 31.48 24.09 -4.90
C ALA A 196 29.97 24.00 -4.66
N SER A 197 29.55 24.02 -3.40
CA SER A 197 28.13 24.06 -2.97
C SER A 197 27.90 25.16 -1.94
N PHE A 198 26.71 25.77 -2.01
CA PHE A 198 26.23 26.80 -1.08
C PHE A 198 24.90 26.39 -0.45
N ILE A 199 24.56 26.99 0.69
CA ILE A 199 23.43 26.61 1.55
C ILE A 199 22.07 26.64 0.84
N TRP A 200 21.87 27.46 -0.19
CA TRP A 200 20.60 27.59 -0.90
C TRP A 200 20.70 27.28 -2.40
N VAL A 201 21.63 26.41 -2.83
CA VAL A 201 21.69 25.96 -4.23
C VAL A 201 20.40 25.23 -4.65
N LYS A 202 19.70 24.57 -3.71
CA LYS A 202 18.37 24.02 -3.92
C LYS A 202 17.44 24.41 -2.77
N THR A 203 16.25 24.90 -3.09
CA THR A 203 15.24 25.30 -2.10
C THR A 203 14.05 24.35 -2.12
N PHE A 204 13.44 24.15 -0.95
CA PHE A 204 12.22 23.36 -0.77
C PHE A 204 11.07 24.26 -0.32
N PRO A 205 9.80 23.91 -0.63
CA PRO A 205 8.65 24.70 -0.24
C PRO A 205 8.54 24.77 1.29
N LEU A 206 8.44 26.00 1.82
CA LEU A 206 8.27 26.26 3.26
C LEU A 206 6.77 26.24 3.60
N SER A 207 6.37 25.38 4.54
CA SER A 207 5.09 25.52 5.24
C SER A 207 5.33 26.19 6.61
N THR A 208 4.32 26.90 7.13
CA THR A 208 4.35 27.83 8.27
C THR A 208 5.36 27.49 9.39
N VAL A 209 6.28 28.41 9.69
CA VAL A 209 7.35 28.26 10.69
C VAL A 209 7.00 29.04 11.97
N THR A 210 7.02 28.38 13.14
CA THR A 210 6.77 29.00 14.45
C THR A 210 8.01 29.00 15.37
N LEU A 211 8.45 30.20 15.78
CA LEU A 211 9.39 30.63 16.87
C LEU A 211 10.83 30.03 17.00
N PRO A 212 11.88 30.88 17.19
CA PRO A 212 13.32 30.57 16.98
C PRO A 212 13.96 29.60 18.00
N ARG A 213 14.38 28.41 17.53
CA ARG A 213 15.34 27.49 18.19
C ARG A 213 16.42 27.05 17.18
N LEU A 214 17.61 26.60 17.63
CA LEU A 214 18.72 26.16 16.74
C LEU A 214 18.29 25.15 15.66
N GLY A 215 17.35 24.25 15.98
CA GLY A 215 16.79 23.29 15.02
C GLY A 215 16.06 23.95 13.84
N MET A 216 15.51 25.16 14.00
CA MET A 216 14.85 25.88 12.91
C MET A 216 15.82 26.61 11.99
N ILE A 217 17.00 27.02 12.48
CA ILE A 217 18.05 27.57 11.59
C ILE A 217 18.49 26.48 10.62
N ALA A 218 18.62 25.22 11.08
CA ALA A 218 18.85 24.08 10.20
C ALA A 218 17.72 23.91 9.17
N CYS A 219 16.44 23.99 9.60
CA CYS A 219 15.29 23.90 8.70
C CYS A 219 15.25 25.02 7.64
N LEU A 220 15.55 26.27 8.02
CA LEU A 220 15.67 27.41 7.09
C LEU A 220 16.80 27.21 6.07
N CYS A 221 17.86 26.51 6.48
CA CYS A 221 18.96 26.07 5.63
C CYS A 221 18.69 24.73 4.92
N THR A 222 17.43 24.29 4.84
CA THR A 222 16.97 23.08 4.11
C THR A 222 17.40 21.72 4.70
N ILE A 223 17.85 21.68 5.96
CA ILE A 223 18.27 20.44 6.63
C ILE A 223 17.30 20.09 7.75
N THR A 224 17.19 18.80 8.03
CA THR A 224 16.45 18.28 9.18
C THR A 224 17.02 18.77 10.52
N PRO A 225 16.23 18.70 11.60
CA PRO A 225 16.66 19.16 12.91
C PRO A 225 17.99 18.54 13.35
N VAL A 226 18.85 19.38 13.92
CA VAL A 226 20.16 18.99 14.44
C VAL A 226 20.14 18.84 15.96
N SER A 227 21.02 17.99 16.48
CA SER A 227 21.20 17.73 17.92
C SER A 227 22.69 17.63 18.28
N THR A 228 23.00 17.76 19.58
CA THR A 228 24.37 17.62 20.07
C THR A 228 24.85 16.18 19.88
N PHE A 229 26.01 16.01 19.25
CA PHE A 229 26.59 14.71 18.95
C PHE A 229 27.33 14.16 20.17
N ALA A 230 26.92 13.01 20.71
CA ALA A 230 27.47 12.42 21.93
C ALA A 230 28.86 11.74 21.82
N PRO A 231 29.31 11.20 20.65
CA PRO A 231 30.61 10.53 20.53
C PRO A 231 31.83 11.41 20.88
N ASN A 232 31.72 12.73 20.79
CA ASN A 232 32.81 13.65 21.12
C ASN A 232 33.28 13.53 22.58
N ASN A 233 32.38 13.17 23.51
CA ASN A 233 32.69 12.99 24.92
C ASN A 233 33.67 11.83 25.14
N GLY A 234 33.55 10.75 24.35
CA GLY A 234 34.50 9.62 24.38
C GLY A 234 35.90 10.04 23.93
N VAL A 235 36.00 10.85 22.88
CA VAL A 235 37.29 11.38 22.39
C VAL A 235 37.95 12.29 23.42
N ILE A 236 37.18 13.17 24.06
CA ILE A 236 37.69 14.07 25.11
C ILE A 236 38.19 13.26 26.32
N ALA A 237 37.45 12.22 26.71
CA ALA A 237 37.86 11.35 27.82
C ALA A 237 39.18 10.61 27.54
N LEU A 238 39.39 10.14 26.31
CA LEU A 238 40.60 9.42 25.90
C LEU A 238 41.80 10.35 25.65
N THR A 239 41.58 11.49 25.00
CA THR A 239 42.66 12.44 24.63
C THR A 239 43.01 13.42 25.75
N ARG A 240 42.18 13.50 26.80
CA ARG A 240 42.28 14.47 27.91
C ARG A 240 42.37 15.93 27.43
N CYS A 241 41.85 16.23 26.24
CA CYS A 241 41.88 17.56 25.64
C CYS A 241 40.45 18.07 25.41
N ALA A 242 40.00 18.98 26.28
CA ALA A 242 38.71 19.67 26.16
C ALA A 242 38.84 21.10 25.62
N ASN A 243 39.91 21.40 24.88
CA ASN A 243 40.18 22.75 24.40
C ASN A 243 39.22 23.16 23.26
N ARG A 244 38.52 24.30 23.44
CA ARG A 244 37.65 24.90 22.40
C ARG A 244 38.33 25.08 21.04
N LYS A 245 39.66 25.26 21.01
CA LYS A 245 40.43 25.34 19.75
C LYS A 245 40.28 24.07 18.90
N ALA A 246 40.24 22.89 19.52
CA ALA A 246 40.03 21.63 18.80
C ALA A 246 38.64 21.60 18.13
N GLY A 247 37.60 22.06 18.84
CA GLY A 247 36.27 22.25 18.29
C GLY A 247 36.23 23.26 17.14
N TYR A 248 36.99 24.36 17.25
CA TYR A 248 37.11 25.34 16.18
C TYR A 248 37.84 24.82 14.94
N CYS A 249 38.89 23.99 15.10
CA CYS A 249 39.54 23.33 13.97
C CYS A 249 38.58 22.34 13.30
N CYS A 250 37.85 21.54 14.09
CA CYS A 250 36.87 20.58 13.59
C CYS A 250 35.80 21.24 12.71
N ARG A 251 35.19 22.36 13.14
CA ARG A 251 34.19 23.07 12.31
C ARG A 251 34.79 23.58 11.00
N VAL A 252 36.07 23.99 10.97
CA VAL A 252 36.72 24.51 9.77
C VAL A 252 36.91 23.37 8.77
N PHE A 253 37.35 22.20 9.23
CA PHE A 253 37.45 21.01 8.38
C PHE A 253 36.09 20.60 7.81
N ILE A 254 35.05 20.54 8.65
CA ILE A 254 33.70 20.17 8.21
C ILE A 254 33.16 21.19 7.20
N LEU A 255 33.37 22.50 7.43
CA LEU A 255 32.93 23.56 6.52
C LEU A 255 33.66 23.50 5.18
N ILE A 256 34.97 23.27 5.19
CA ILE A 256 35.77 23.08 3.97
C ILE A 256 35.29 21.86 3.19
N MET A 257 35.08 20.72 3.86
CA MET A 257 34.55 19.50 3.23
C MET A 257 33.13 19.69 2.67
N GLY A 258 32.32 20.53 3.30
CA GLY A 258 30.99 20.89 2.81
C GLY A 258 31.02 21.81 1.59
N ILE A 259 31.91 22.81 1.56
CA ILE A 259 32.09 23.69 0.40
C ILE A 259 32.58 22.88 -0.81
N PHE A 260 33.56 22.00 -0.64
CA PHE A 260 34.06 21.14 -1.71
C PHE A 260 33.11 19.95 -1.96
N SER A 261 32.07 20.17 -2.75
CA SER A 261 31.00 19.20 -3.00
C SER A 261 31.45 17.88 -3.65
N LYS A 262 32.67 17.81 -4.19
CA LYS A 262 33.27 16.53 -4.63
C LYS A 262 33.37 15.52 -3.49
N PHE A 263 33.61 15.97 -2.26
CA PHE A 263 33.60 15.09 -1.09
C PHE A 263 32.20 14.54 -0.79
N ALA A 264 31.17 15.40 -0.85
CA ALA A 264 29.78 14.98 -0.67
C ALA A 264 29.34 13.96 -1.74
N VAL A 265 29.82 14.10 -2.97
CA VAL A 265 29.55 13.16 -4.06
C VAL A 265 30.23 11.82 -3.83
N ALA A 266 31.47 11.83 -3.33
CA ALA A 266 32.16 10.60 -2.95
C ALA A 266 31.41 9.84 -1.84
N LEU A 267 30.81 10.54 -0.87
CA LEU A 267 29.97 9.92 0.16
C LEU A 267 28.68 9.31 -0.40
N VAL A 268 28.07 9.95 -1.41
CA VAL A 268 26.86 9.43 -2.07
C VAL A 268 27.16 8.27 -3.01
N ALA A 269 28.40 8.17 -3.51
CA ALA A 269 28.85 7.07 -4.35
C ALA A 269 29.19 5.79 -3.55
N ILE A 270 29.15 5.83 -2.22
CA ILE A 270 29.41 4.65 -1.39
C ILE A 270 28.29 3.61 -1.62
N PRO A 271 28.64 2.34 -1.90
CA PRO A 271 27.65 1.29 -2.09
C PRO A 271 26.75 1.10 -0.86
N SER A 272 25.46 0.83 -1.09
CA SER A 272 24.48 0.56 -0.05
C SER A 272 24.92 -0.52 0.95
N PRO A 273 25.52 -1.66 0.55
CA PRO A 273 25.97 -2.67 1.51
C PRO A 273 27.05 -2.20 2.49
N VAL A 274 27.95 -1.31 2.03
CA VAL A 274 29.01 -0.72 2.86
C VAL A 274 28.40 0.27 3.85
N LEU A 275 27.45 1.09 3.39
CA LEU A 275 26.67 1.97 4.27
C LEU A 275 25.86 1.16 5.29
N GLY A 276 25.22 0.07 4.86
CA GLY A 276 24.43 -0.82 5.72
C GLY A 276 25.24 -1.45 6.85
N GLY A 277 26.46 -1.91 6.56
CA GLY A 277 27.38 -2.41 7.60
C GLY A 277 27.72 -1.34 8.65
N MET A 278 27.97 -0.11 8.20
CA MET A 278 28.25 1.03 9.08
C MET A 278 27.01 1.46 9.88
N THR A 279 25.86 1.66 9.22
CA THR A 279 24.63 2.16 9.85
C THR A 279 24.03 1.13 10.81
N THR A 280 24.09 -0.17 10.49
CA THR A 280 23.68 -1.24 11.41
C THR A 280 24.47 -1.19 12.72
N PHE A 281 25.80 -0.99 12.65
CA PHE A 281 26.63 -0.84 13.83
C PHE A 281 26.28 0.45 14.60
N LEU A 282 26.12 1.57 13.90
CA LEU A 282 25.75 2.86 14.51
C LEU A 282 24.40 2.80 15.23
N PHE A 283 23.36 2.26 14.60
CA PHE A 283 22.02 2.16 15.20
C PHE A 283 21.97 1.14 16.34
N SER A 284 22.71 0.04 16.23
CA SER A 284 22.91 -0.89 17.35
C SER A 284 23.58 -0.19 18.54
N GLY A 285 24.62 0.62 18.28
CA GLY A 285 25.26 1.45 19.30
C GLY A 285 24.30 2.45 19.96
N VAL A 286 23.41 3.09 19.19
CA VAL A 286 22.35 3.97 19.72
C VAL A 286 21.38 3.19 20.61
N ALA A 287 20.90 2.01 20.17
CA ALA A 287 20.02 1.17 20.98
C ALA A 287 20.69 0.77 22.30
N ILE A 288 21.95 0.33 22.24
CA ILE A 288 22.75 -0.07 23.42
C ILE A 288 23.02 1.13 24.34
N SER A 289 23.27 2.32 23.80
CA SER A 289 23.49 3.53 24.61
C SER A 289 22.29 3.93 25.49
N GLY A 290 21.08 3.48 25.11
CA GLY A 290 19.88 3.65 25.92
C GLY A 290 19.83 2.73 27.14
N VAL A 291 20.55 1.60 27.16
CA VAL A 291 20.55 0.64 28.28
C VAL A 291 21.19 1.24 29.54
N PRO A 292 22.38 1.87 29.50
CA PRO A 292 22.92 2.61 30.64
C PRO A 292 21.96 3.70 31.15
N ILE A 293 21.27 4.41 30.24
CA ILE A 293 20.28 5.44 30.61
C ILE A 293 19.13 4.82 31.40
N ALA A 294 18.60 3.68 30.94
CA ALA A 294 17.57 2.94 31.67
C ALA A 294 18.08 2.41 33.02
N SER A 295 19.36 2.04 33.12
CA SER A 295 19.96 1.55 34.36
C SER A 295 20.20 2.64 35.40
N THR A 296 20.08 3.93 35.05
CA THR A 296 20.17 5.02 36.03
C THR A 296 19.02 5.02 37.04
N ALA A 297 17.88 4.42 36.68
CA ALA A 297 16.76 4.21 37.58
C ALA A 297 16.85 2.83 38.27
N PRO A 298 16.54 2.72 39.57
CA PRO A 298 16.56 1.42 40.25
C PRO A 298 15.50 0.49 39.64
N PHE A 299 15.89 -0.74 39.32
CA PHE A 299 15.01 -1.76 38.75
C PHE A 299 14.04 -2.36 39.79
N THR A 300 13.13 -1.54 40.30
CA THR A 300 12.00 -1.98 41.15
C THR A 300 10.94 -2.72 40.32
N ARG A 301 10.04 -3.48 40.97
CA ARG A 301 8.91 -4.16 40.29
C ARG A 301 8.11 -3.17 39.42
N ARG A 302 7.87 -1.96 39.93
CA ARG A 302 7.17 -0.87 39.21
C ARG A 302 7.95 -0.41 37.98
N ASN A 303 9.23 -0.12 38.12
CA ASN A 303 10.04 0.41 37.01
C ASN A 303 10.24 -0.64 35.90
N ARG A 304 10.41 -1.92 36.27
CA ARG A 304 10.43 -3.03 35.31
C ARG A 304 9.10 -3.15 34.56
N PHE A 305 7.97 -3.08 35.26
CA PHE A 305 6.65 -3.11 34.62
C PHE A 305 6.45 -1.95 33.63
N ILE A 306 6.81 -0.72 34.02
CA ILE A 306 6.74 0.46 33.15
C ILE A 306 7.61 0.27 31.90
N LEU A 307 8.86 -0.18 32.07
CA LEU A 307 9.77 -0.41 30.96
C LEU A 307 9.26 -1.50 30.01
N THR A 308 8.78 -2.64 30.55
CA THR A 308 8.21 -3.72 29.75
C THR A 308 6.98 -3.25 28.98
N ALA A 309 6.03 -2.56 29.63
CA ALA A 309 4.84 -2.05 28.95
C ALA A 309 5.20 -1.04 27.85
N ALA A 310 6.11 -0.11 28.11
CA ALA A 310 6.56 0.89 27.14
C ALA A 310 7.27 0.26 25.94
N MET A 311 8.16 -0.73 26.16
CA MET A 311 8.86 -1.42 25.08
C MET A 311 7.92 -2.32 24.27
N SER A 312 7.03 -3.07 24.92
CA SER A 312 6.08 -3.96 24.21
C SER A 312 5.14 -3.18 23.31
N ILE A 313 4.54 -2.08 23.81
CA ILE A 313 3.65 -1.23 23.02
C ILE A 313 4.45 -0.51 21.93
N GLY A 314 5.64 0.01 22.26
CA GLY A 314 6.50 0.71 21.31
C GLY A 314 6.94 -0.18 20.14
N SER A 315 7.40 -1.40 20.40
CA SER A 315 7.79 -2.36 19.37
C SER A 315 6.58 -2.86 18.58
N GLY A 316 5.43 -3.08 19.23
CA GLY A 316 4.20 -3.47 18.55
C GLY A 316 3.68 -2.39 17.58
N ALA A 317 3.81 -1.12 17.93
CA ALA A 317 3.42 0.00 17.07
C ALA A 317 4.38 0.22 15.88
N THR A 318 5.60 -0.33 15.93
CA THR A 318 6.58 -0.25 14.83
C THR A 318 6.48 -1.39 13.81
N LEU A 319 5.65 -2.40 14.06
CA LEU A 319 5.40 -3.44 13.07
C LEU A 319 4.75 -2.80 11.82
N PRO A 320 5.21 -3.15 10.60
CA PRO A 320 4.59 -2.66 9.39
C PRO A 320 3.09 -3.00 9.43
N GLY A 321 2.26 -2.06 8.99
CA GLY A 321 0.86 -2.37 8.74
C GLY A 321 0.81 -3.47 7.70
N ASP A 322 0.35 -4.66 8.10
CA ASP A 322 0.13 -5.77 7.18
C ASP A 322 -0.69 -5.28 5.99
N GLU A 323 -0.55 -5.94 4.83
CA GLU A 323 -1.49 -5.82 3.70
C GLU A 323 -2.96 -6.08 4.12
N TYR A 324 -3.15 -6.60 5.33
CA TYR A 324 -4.42 -6.91 5.98
C TYR A 324 -4.73 -5.94 7.12
N ASP A 325 -5.96 -5.46 7.14
CA ASP A 325 -6.40 -4.52 8.17
C ASP A 325 -6.55 -5.25 9.53
N PRO A 326 -5.88 -4.78 10.60
CA PRO A 326 -6.12 -5.32 11.93
C PRO A 326 -7.53 -4.95 12.37
N LEU A 327 -8.33 -5.97 12.72
CA LEU A 327 -9.68 -5.73 13.25
C LEU A 327 -9.59 -5.04 14.61
N PRO A 328 -10.36 -3.95 14.84
CA PRO A 328 -10.46 -3.36 16.16
C PRO A 328 -10.83 -4.42 17.20
N PHE A 329 -10.23 -4.34 18.39
CA PHE A 329 -10.41 -5.33 19.45
C PHE A 329 -11.89 -5.65 19.70
N TRP A 330 -12.73 -4.62 19.77
CA TRP A 330 -14.18 -4.78 19.98
C TRP A 330 -14.89 -5.47 18.81
N THR A 331 -14.47 -5.22 17.57
CA THR A 331 -15.00 -5.89 16.37
C THR A 331 -14.62 -7.37 16.40
N SER A 332 -13.34 -7.68 16.65
CA SER A 332 -12.85 -9.06 16.76
C SER A 332 -13.52 -9.83 17.89
N TRP A 333 -13.67 -9.20 19.06
CA TRP A 333 -14.35 -9.80 20.20
C TRP A 333 -15.82 -10.07 19.90
N LYS A 334 -16.56 -9.11 19.32
CA LYS A 334 -17.97 -9.28 18.96
C LYS A 334 -18.18 -10.39 17.93
N LEU A 335 -17.32 -10.47 16.92
CA LEU A 335 -17.34 -11.54 15.92
C LEU A 335 -17.17 -12.93 16.56
N LYS A 336 -16.37 -13.05 17.62
CA LYS A 336 -16.14 -14.32 18.33
C LYS A 336 -17.18 -14.63 19.40
N SER A 337 -17.74 -13.63 20.08
CA SER A 337 -18.55 -13.83 21.30
C SER A 337 -20.05 -13.77 21.07
N THR A 338 -20.53 -12.89 20.18
CA THR A 338 -21.94 -12.46 20.14
C THR A 338 -22.56 -12.53 18.75
N ALA A 339 -21.75 -12.68 17.70
CA ALA A 339 -22.27 -12.84 16.34
C ALA A 339 -23.02 -14.16 16.17
N LYS A 340 -24.27 -14.08 15.70
CA LYS A 340 -25.03 -15.24 15.25
C LYS A 340 -24.56 -15.61 13.84
N ARG A 341 -24.16 -16.86 13.64
CA ARG A 341 -23.79 -17.40 12.33
C ARG A 341 -25.05 -17.81 11.57
N GLU A 342 -25.26 -17.24 10.41
CA GLU A 342 -26.29 -17.60 9.44
C GLU A 342 -25.57 -18.11 8.19
N THR A 343 -25.59 -19.42 7.96
CA THR A 343 -24.97 -20.02 6.77
C THR A 343 -26.05 -20.20 5.71
N ASP A 344 -25.83 -19.68 4.51
CA ASP A 344 -26.72 -19.95 3.37
C ASP A 344 -26.50 -21.41 2.91
N PRO A 345 -27.55 -22.25 2.91
CA PRO A 345 -27.46 -23.66 2.58
C PRO A 345 -27.07 -23.97 1.13
N ASN A 346 -27.18 -23.01 0.19
CA ASN A 346 -26.89 -23.23 -1.24
C ASN A 346 -25.54 -22.66 -1.69
N THR A 347 -25.10 -21.57 -1.07
CA THR A 347 -23.81 -20.92 -1.37
C THR A 347 -22.72 -21.34 -0.40
N GLY A 348 -23.08 -21.81 0.80
CA GLY A 348 -22.14 -22.10 1.88
C GLY A 348 -21.55 -20.82 2.49
N GLU A 349 -22.04 -19.64 2.13
CA GLU A 349 -21.55 -18.37 2.65
C GLU A 349 -21.99 -18.18 4.10
N GLU A 350 -21.03 -17.88 4.97
CA GLU A 350 -21.31 -17.54 6.37
C GLU A 350 -21.52 -16.03 6.53
N LEU A 351 -22.71 -15.66 7.00
CA LEU A 351 -23.03 -14.31 7.42
C LEU A 351 -23.04 -14.23 8.95
N LEU A 352 -22.45 -13.18 9.49
CA LEU A 352 -22.36 -12.92 10.91
C LEU A 352 -23.25 -11.73 11.27
N ARG A 353 -24.38 -12.00 11.92
CA ARG A 353 -25.31 -10.96 12.36
C ARG A 353 -24.93 -10.49 13.76
N LEU A 354 -24.56 -9.21 13.89
CA LEU A 354 -24.16 -8.60 15.18
C LEU A 354 -25.32 -7.90 15.90
N GLY A 355 -26.40 -7.59 15.19
CA GLY A 355 -27.59 -6.92 15.72
C GLY A 355 -28.65 -6.70 14.64
N ASN A 356 -29.64 -5.86 14.92
CA ASN A 356 -30.78 -5.65 14.02
C ASN A 356 -30.42 -4.94 12.71
N ASN A 357 -29.40 -4.08 12.73
CA ASN A 357 -29.03 -3.22 11.59
C ASN A 357 -27.60 -3.46 11.06
N ARG A 358 -26.85 -4.43 11.60
CA ARG A 358 -25.44 -4.67 11.20
C ARG A 358 -25.17 -6.13 10.92
N LEU A 359 -24.55 -6.37 9.76
CA LEU A 359 -24.23 -7.69 9.25
C LEU A 359 -22.79 -7.70 8.74
N PHE A 360 -22.07 -8.78 8.99
CA PHE A 360 -20.73 -9.02 8.48
C PHE A 360 -20.76 -10.17 7.49
N LYS A 361 -20.19 -9.96 6.31
CA LYS A 361 -19.92 -11.04 5.35
C LYS A 361 -18.44 -11.39 5.44
N THR A 362 -18.15 -12.63 5.84
CA THR A 362 -16.78 -13.11 6.13
C THR A 362 -15.93 -13.25 4.88
N HIS A 363 -16.55 -13.62 3.76
CA HIS A 363 -15.91 -13.78 2.45
C HIS A 363 -16.66 -12.96 1.40
N CYS A 364 -16.42 -11.65 1.36
CA CYS A 364 -16.90 -10.79 0.28
C CYS A 364 -15.83 -10.69 -0.81
N LEU A 365 -16.22 -10.90 -2.06
CA LEU A 365 -15.35 -10.70 -3.20
C LEU A 365 -15.19 -9.20 -3.49
N ASN A 366 -14.06 -8.82 -4.06
CA ASN A 366 -13.85 -7.43 -4.46
C ASN A 366 -14.93 -6.95 -5.46
N THR A 367 -15.34 -7.83 -6.38
CA THR A 367 -16.39 -7.57 -7.38
C THR A 367 -17.72 -7.15 -6.74
N GLU A 368 -18.20 -7.89 -5.73
CA GLU A 368 -19.45 -7.60 -5.03
C GLU A 368 -19.41 -6.22 -4.36
N TYR A 369 -18.32 -5.93 -3.64
CA TYR A 369 -18.11 -4.62 -3.01
C TYR A 369 -18.13 -3.47 -4.03
N GLN A 370 -17.45 -3.64 -5.17
CA GLN A 370 -17.35 -2.60 -6.20
C GLN A 370 -18.68 -2.41 -6.93
N ALA A 371 -19.41 -3.50 -7.18
CA ALA A 371 -20.76 -3.44 -7.73
C ALA A 371 -21.71 -2.66 -6.81
N LEU A 372 -21.72 -2.96 -5.52
CA LEU A 372 -22.54 -2.24 -4.54
C LEU A 372 -22.24 -0.74 -4.55
N LYS A 373 -20.95 -0.38 -4.57
CA LYS A 373 -20.51 1.02 -4.64
C LYS A 373 -20.91 1.70 -5.95
N LEU A 374 -20.85 0.99 -7.07
CA LEU A 374 -21.26 1.50 -8.37
C LEU A 374 -22.77 1.76 -8.44
N VAL A 375 -23.55 0.80 -7.96
CA VAL A 375 -25.03 0.87 -7.91
C VAL A 375 -25.49 1.99 -6.97
N ASP A 376 -24.90 2.12 -5.79
CA ASP A 376 -25.22 3.18 -4.82
C ASP A 376 -24.92 4.59 -5.36
N ARG A 377 -23.90 4.73 -6.21
CA ARG A 377 -23.54 6.02 -6.84
C ARG A 377 -24.43 6.42 -8.00
N GLN A 378 -24.84 5.46 -8.83
CA GLN A 378 -25.48 5.74 -10.12
C GLN A 378 -26.99 5.48 -10.15
N THR A 379 -27.52 4.80 -9.14
CA THR A 379 -28.93 4.36 -9.15
C THR A 379 -29.59 4.56 -7.80
N SER A 380 -30.92 4.46 -7.77
CA SER A 380 -31.71 4.43 -6.54
C SER A 380 -32.09 3.00 -6.14
N VAL A 381 -31.38 2.00 -6.66
CA VAL A 381 -31.69 0.60 -6.37
C VAL A 381 -31.37 0.31 -4.90
N PRO A 382 -32.31 -0.25 -4.14
CA PRO A 382 -32.08 -0.56 -2.74
C PRO A 382 -31.05 -1.70 -2.61
N THR A 383 -29.93 -1.44 -1.95
CA THR A 383 -28.88 -2.42 -1.65
C THR A 383 -28.43 -2.29 -0.20
N TYR A 384 -27.64 -3.25 0.29
CA TYR A 384 -26.98 -3.09 1.58
C TYR A 384 -25.89 -2.04 1.52
N LYS A 385 -25.93 -1.09 2.47
CA LYS A 385 -24.92 -0.03 2.54
C LYS A 385 -23.66 -0.56 3.18
N VAL A 386 -22.53 -0.37 2.49
CA VAL A 386 -21.21 -0.74 3.01
C VAL A 386 -20.78 0.29 4.03
N VAL A 387 -20.51 -0.15 5.27
CA VAL A 387 -20.03 0.69 6.37
C VAL A 387 -18.51 0.66 6.43
N THR A 388 -17.93 -0.53 6.49
CA THR A 388 -16.49 -0.74 6.65
C THR A 388 -16.03 -1.96 5.87
N VAL A 389 -14.81 -1.91 5.31
CA VAL A 389 -14.18 -3.04 4.61
C VAL A 389 -12.84 -3.32 5.28
N TYR A 390 -12.56 -4.59 5.58
CA TYR A 390 -11.29 -5.05 6.11
C TYR A 390 -10.68 -6.05 5.13
N ASN A 391 -9.45 -5.81 4.69
CA ASN A 391 -8.72 -6.74 3.84
C ASN A 391 -8.18 -7.91 4.69
N ARG A 392 -8.44 -9.16 4.28
CA ARG A 392 -7.98 -10.39 4.98
C ARG A 392 -7.43 -11.41 3.96
N PRO A 393 -6.54 -12.32 4.38
CA PRO A 393 -5.95 -13.31 3.47
C PRO A 393 -6.99 -14.26 2.87
N GLU A 394 -8.11 -14.48 3.55
CA GLU A 394 -9.17 -15.38 3.10
C GLU A 394 -10.29 -14.69 2.27
N GLY A 395 -10.21 -13.37 2.04
CA GLY A 395 -11.23 -12.57 1.35
C GLY A 395 -11.52 -11.24 2.06
N LYS A 396 -12.33 -10.36 1.49
CA LYS A 396 -12.67 -9.10 2.19
C LYS A 396 -13.74 -9.37 3.24
N LEU A 397 -13.51 -8.90 4.47
CA LEU A 397 -14.55 -8.86 5.49
C LEU A 397 -15.28 -7.53 5.37
N VAL A 398 -16.56 -7.57 5.00
CA VAL A 398 -17.35 -6.36 4.77
C VAL A 398 -18.45 -6.24 5.81
N GLU A 399 -18.52 -5.07 6.44
CA GLU A 399 -19.59 -4.66 7.33
C GLU A 399 -20.68 -3.94 6.54
N TYR A 400 -21.89 -4.46 6.62
CA TYR A 400 -23.08 -3.92 5.99
C TYR A 400 -24.04 -3.35 7.02
N GLU A 401 -24.68 -2.24 6.67
CA GLU A 401 -25.93 -1.80 7.28
C GLU A 401 -27.09 -2.54 6.59
N ALA A 402 -27.69 -3.49 7.31
CA ALA A 402 -28.71 -4.39 6.78
C ALA A 402 -30.04 -4.16 7.50
N LEU A 403 -31.08 -3.79 6.73
CA LEU A 403 -32.44 -3.64 7.25
C LEU A 403 -33.16 -5.00 7.31
N GLN A 404 -34.11 -5.16 8.24
CA GLN A 404 -34.82 -6.43 8.44
C GLN A 404 -35.80 -6.73 7.30
N GLY A 405 -35.50 -7.75 6.50
CA GLY A 405 -36.37 -8.26 5.44
C GLY A 405 -36.33 -9.78 5.34
N LYS A 406 -37.35 -10.36 4.71
CA LYS A 406 -37.37 -11.79 4.37
C LYS A 406 -37.16 -11.98 2.86
N PRO A 407 -36.46 -13.04 2.44
CA PRO A 407 -36.39 -13.45 1.04
C PRO A 407 -37.77 -13.57 0.39
N LEU A 408 -37.89 -13.20 -0.89
CA LEU A 408 -39.17 -13.17 -1.60
C LEU A 408 -39.75 -14.57 -1.79
N ASP A 409 -38.90 -15.57 -2.03
CA ASP A 409 -39.30 -16.98 -2.19
C ASP A 409 -40.07 -17.52 -0.97
N ASP A 410 -39.65 -17.16 0.25
CA ASP A 410 -40.31 -17.57 1.49
C ASP A 410 -41.72 -16.98 1.64
N VAL A 411 -41.96 -15.78 1.12
CA VAL A 411 -43.21 -15.03 1.35
C VAL A 411 -44.13 -14.99 0.14
N TRP A 412 -43.63 -15.28 -1.07
CA TRP A 412 -44.34 -15.09 -2.33
C TRP A 412 -45.67 -15.85 -2.36
N ALA A 413 -45.66 -17.12 -1.96
CA ALA A 413 -46.85 -17.99 -2.00
C ALA A 413 -48.02 -17.41 -1.19
N ASN A 414 -47.74 -16.77 -0.05
CA ASN A 414 -48.73 -16.19 0.85
C ASN A 414 -48.99 -14.69 0.59
N MET A 415 -48.23 -14.08 -0.32
CA MET A 415 -48.32 -12.66 -0.61
C MET A 415 -49.58 -12.35 -1.45
N PRO A 416 -50.39 -11.32 -1.09
CA PRO A 416 -51.52 -10.86 -1.89
C PRO A 416 -51.11 -10.41 -3.31
N ILE A 417 -52.00 -10.61 -4.28
CA ILE A 417 -51.77 -10.29 -5.71
C ILE A 417 -51.36 -8.81 -5.93
N HIS A 418 -51.94 -7.88 -5.17
CA HIS A 418 -51.60 -6.45 -5.26
C HIS A 418 -50.16 -6.16 -4.82
N GLN A 419 -49.66 -6.86 -3.80
CA GLN A 419 -48.27 -6.72 -3.34
C GLN A 419 -47.31 -7.36 -4.35
N ARG A 420 -47.64 -8.54 -4.89
CA ARG A 420 -46.86 -9.17 -5.97
C ARG A 420 -46.71 -8.25 -7.17
N SER A 421 -47.81 -7.66 -7.62
CA SER A 421 -47.81 -6.72 -8.77
C SER A 421 -46.95 -5.49 -8.50
N LYS A 422 -46.97 -4.98 -7.26
CA LYS A 422 -46.12 -3.85 -6.85
C LYS A 422 -44.63 -4.22 -6.86
N VAL A 423 -44.26 -5.36 -6.29
CA VAL A 423 -42.88 -5.87 -6.28
C VAL A 423 -42.35 -6.00 -7.71
N ILE A 424 -43.13 -6.59 -8.62
CA ILE A 424 -42.75 -6.76 -10.02
C ILE A 424 -42.58 -5.40 -10.73
N ALA A 425 -43.46 -4.43 -10.47
CA ALA A 425 -43.34 -3.08 -11.01
C ALA A 425 -42.14 -2.29 -10.44
N ASP A 426 -41.79 -2.49 -9.17
CA ASP A 426 -40.58 -1.93 -8.55
C ASP A 426 -39.31 -2.56 -9.17
N LEU A 427 -39.28 -3.88 -9.33
CA LEU A 427 -38.15 -4.59 -9.97
C LEU A 427 -37.94 -4.15 -11.41
N GLY A 428 -39.00 -4.00 -12.20
CA GLY A 428 -38.91 -3.49 -13.57
C GLY A 428 -38.23 -2.11 -13.63
N ARG A 429 -38.60 -1.21 -12.71
CA ARG A 429 -37.97 0.12 -12.58
C ARG A 429 -36.49 0.02 -12.18
N PHE A 430 -36.13 -0.87 -11.27
CA PHE A 430 -34.74 -1.07 -10.87
C PHE A 430 -33.88 -1.63 -12.00
N ILE A 431 -34.37 -2.62 -12.74
CA ILE A 431 -33.68 -3.19 -13.90
C ILE A 431 -33.50 -2.11 -14.99
N GLU A 432 -34.50 -1.26 -15.22
CA GLU A 432 -34.38 -0.15 -16.16
C GLU A 432 -33.29 0.84 -15.75
N GLN A 433 -33.14 1.14 -14.46
CA GLN A 433 -32.05 1.98 -13.96
C GLN A 433 -30.68 1.35 -14.20
N LEU A 434 -30.52 0.05 -13.89
CA LEU A 434 -29.26 -0.67 -14.13
C LEU A 434 -28.91 -0.67 -15.63
N ARG A 435 -29.89 -0.86 -16.51
CA ARG A 435 -29.72 -0.84 -17.97
C ARG A 435 -29.40 0.55 -18.54
N LYS A 436 -29.71 1.63 -17.81
CA LYS A 436 -29.37 3.02 -18.19
C LYS A 436 -27.95 3.41 -17.80
N MET A 437 -27.28 2.62 -16.94
CA MET A 437 -25.88 2.86 -16.59
C MET A 437 -25.01 2.76 -17.85
N GLN A 438 -24.08 3.71 -18.02
CA GLN A 438 -23.21 3.74 -19.19
C GLN A 438 -21.97 2.88 -18.95
N PRO A 439 -21.65 1.95 -19.87
CA PRO A 439 -20.43 1.17 -19.78
C PRO A 439 -19.20 2.09 -19.91
N PRO A 440 -18.10 1.81 -19.19
CA PRO A 440 -16.84 2.53 -19.36
C PRO A 440 -16.30 2.42 -20.80
N LYS A 441 -15.65 3.48 -21.31
CA LYS A 441 -15.25 3.67 -22.73
C LYS A 441 -14.43 2.53 -23.39
N HIS A 442 -13.91 1.56 -22.63
CA HIS A 442 -13.06 0.47 -23.13
C HIS A 442 -13.51 -0.94 -22.72
N CYS A 443 -14.68 -1.10 -22.09
CA CYS A 443 -15.12 -2.40 -21.60
C CYS A 443 -16.15 -3.03 -22.52
N VAL A 444 -16.04 -4.36 -22.76
CA VAL A 444 -17.08 -5.11 -23.45
C VAL A 444 -17.78 -6.13 -22.55
N VAL A 445 -17.17 -7.21 -22.07
CA VAL A 445 -17.85 -8.11 -21.09
C VAL A 445 -16.93 -8.41 -19.91
N GLY A 446 -17.39 -8.17 -18.69
CA GLY A 446 -16.57 -8.30 -17.49
C GLY A 446 -17.31 -7.95 -16.21
N ASP A 447 -16.63 -8.07 -15.07
CA ASP A 447 -17.20 -7.80 -13.76
C ASP A 447 -17.40 -6.28 -13.50
N ALA A 448 -17.90 -5.91 -12.32
CA ALA A 448 -18.07 -4.50 -11.96
C ALA A 448 -16.75 -3.68 -11.93
N THR A 449 -15.59 -4.33 -11.83
CA THR A 449 -14.25 -3.72 -11.92
C THR A 449 -13.63 -3.78 -13.32
N LEU A 450 -14.37 -4.28 -14.31
CA LEU A 450 -13.91 -4.54 -15.68
C LEU A 450 -12.83 -5.64 -15.75
N GLY A 451 -12.75 -6.49 -14.73
CA GLY A 451 -11.93 -7.68 -14.66
C GLY A 451 -12.70 -8.96 -15.02
N GLY A 452 -12.17 -10.10 -14.60
CA GLY A 452 -12.81 -11.40 -14.83
C GLY A 452 -14.16 -11.48 -14.11
N ALA A 453 -15.22 -11.76 -14.86
CA ALA A 453 -16.55 -11.93 -14.31
C ALA A 453 -16.74 -13.32 -13.75
N ARG A 454 -17.52 -13.45 -12.67
CA ARG A 454 -17.95 -14.74 -12.16
C ARG A 454 -19.37 -15.01 -12.60
N ASP A 455 -19.58 -16.14 -13.28
CA ASP A 455 -20.91 -16.67 -13.57
C ASP A 455 -20.92 -18.16 -13.25
N ARG A 456 -21.91 -18.59 -12.47
CA ARG A 456 -22.02 -19.99 -12.02
C ARG A 456 -22.29 -20.96 -13.20
N ARG A 457 -22.71 -20.43 -14.36
CA ARG A 457 -22.74 -21.16 -15.64
C ARG A 457 -21.37 -21.64 -16.10
N PHE A 458 -20.33 -20.87 -15.80
CA PHE A 458 -18.96 -21.11 -16.22
C PHE A 458 -18.08 -21.66 -15.10
N GLY A 459 -18.68 -22.36 -14.12
CA GLY A 459 -17.94 -22.92 -12.98
C GLY A 459 -17.71 -21.93 -11.85
N HIS A 460 -16.71 -22.19 -11.02
CA HIS A 460 -16.42 -21.39 -9.82
C HIS A 460 -15.32 -20.34 -10.03
N LYS A 461 -14.63 -20.38 -11.17
CA LYS A 461 -13.55 -19.46 -11.54
C LYS A 461 -14.07 -18.19 -12.20
N GLU A 462 -13.25 -17.14 -12.16
CA GLU A 462 -13.48 -15.91 -12.91
C GLU A 462 -13.12 -16.13 -14.38
N VAL A 463 -13.91 -15.54 -15.28
CA VAL A 463 -13.78 -15.67 -16.74
C VAL A 463 -13.71 -14.30 -17.40
N GLY A 464 -12.91 -14.17 -18.46
CA GLY A 464 -12.62 -12.86 -19.08
C GLY A 464 -11.49 -12.10 -18.36
N PRO A 465 -11.45 -10.75 -18.45
CA PRO A 465 -12.40 -9.88 -19.16
C PRO A 465 -12.35 -10.09 -20.68
N PHE A 466 -13.48 -9.83 -21.35
CA PHE A 466 -13.59 -9.92 -22.80
C PHE A 466 -13.74 -8.52 -23.42
N TYR A 467 -12.99 -8.29 -24.49
CA TYR A 467 -12.93 -6.98 -25.15
C TYR A 467 -13.90 -6.83 -26.33
N THR A 468 -14.64 -7.87 -26.68
CA THR A 468 -15.78 -7.83 -27.62
C THR A 468 -16.86 -8.82 -27.19
N ILE A 469 -18.12 -8.57 -27.59
CA ILE A 469 -19.22 -9.53 -27.36
C ILE A 469 -18.95 -10.80 -28.15
N ASP A 470 -18.35 -10.68 -29.33
CA ASP A 470 -17.97 -11.83 -30.16
C ASP A 470 -16.95 -12.74 -29.47
N ALA A 471 -15.96 -12.16 -28.77
CA ALA A 471 -14.98 -12.92 -27.99
C ALA A 471 -15.64 -13.62 -26.79
N PHE A 472 -16.62 -12.98 -26.18
CA PHE A 472 -17.44 -13.59 -25.14
C PHE A 472 -18.25 -14.78 -25.71
N HIS A 473 -18.95 -14.60 -26.83
CA HIS A 473 -19.70 -15.67 -27.49
C HIS A 473 -18.79 -16.82 -27.99
N GLU A 474 -17.58 -16.50 -28.47
CA GLU A 474 -16.56 -17.51 -28.81
C GLU A 474 -16.15 -18.32 -27.59
N PHE A 475 -15.96 -17.66 -26.45
CA PHE A 475 -15.70 -18.33 -25.19
C PHE A 475 -16.86 -19.26 -24.77
N GLU A 476 -18.11 -18.83 -24.91
CA GLU A 476 -19.29 -19.67 -24.65
C GLU A 476 -19.33 -20.92 -25.54
N ARG A 477 -18.90 -20.78 -26.81
CA ARG A 477 -18.73 -21.90 -27.75
C ARG A 477 -17.46 -22.70 -27.55
N ARG A 478 -16.62 -22.39 -26.55
CA ARG A 478 -15.31 -23.04 -26.32
C ARG A 478 -14.31 -22.91 -27.47
N GLY A 479 -14.39 -21.82 -28.24
CA GLY A 479 -13.54 -21.61 -29.41
C GLY A 479 -13.99 -22.38 -30.66
N HIS A 480 -15.12 -23.11 -30.60
CA HIS A 480 -15.71 -23.70 -31.80
C HIS A 480 -16.30 -22.63 -32.71
N ALA A 481 -16.17 -22.84 -34.02
CA ALA A 481 -16.75 -21.96 -35.01
C ALA A 481 -18.28 -22.07 -34.95
N VAL A 482 -18.99 -20.99 -35.27
CA VAL A 482 -20.46 -20.97 -35.30
C VAL A 482 -21.03 -22.02 -36.28
N GLN A 483 -20.25 -22.40 -37.29
CA GLN A 483 -20.62 -23.40 -38.30
C GLN A 483 -20.64 -24.83 -37.74
N ASP A 484 -19.93 -25.10 -36.64
CA ASP A 484 -19.82 -26.44 -36.00
C ASP A 484 -21.09 -26.83 -35.22
N PHE A 485 -22.03 -25.90 -35.08
CA PHE A 485 -23.32 -26.10 -34.42
C PHE A 485 -24.40 -26.41 -35.47
N SER A 486 -25.23 -27.42 -35.23
CA SER A 486 -26.37 -27.72 -36.11
C SER A 486 -27.59 -26.87 -35.74
N GLU A 487 -27.64 -26.42 -34.50
CA GLU A 487 -28.71 -25.67 -33.86
C GLU A 487 -28.79 -24.25 -34.42
N GLN A 488 -29.98 -23.84 -34.87
CA GLN A 488 -30.18 -22.55 -35.54
C GLN A 488 -30.14 -21.38 -34.56
N GLU A 489 -30.52 -21.65 -33.31
CA GLU A 489 -30.56 -20.70 -32.19
C GLU A 489 -29.14 -20.19 -31.89
N VAL A 490 -28.16 -21.10 -31.83
CA VAL A 490 -26.75 -20.74 -31.61
C VAL A 490 -26.23 -19.86 -32.75
N LYS A 491 -26.58 -20.17 -34.00
CA LYS A 491 -26.17 -19.38 -35.17
C LYS A 491 -26.77 -17.98 -35.16
N ALA A 492 -28.04 -17.88 -34.80
CA ALA A 492 -28.75 -16.62 -34.82
C ALA A 492 -28.33 -15.69 -33.66
N THR A 493 -28.08 -16.24 -32.47
CA THR A 493 -27.63 -15.45 -31.30
C THR A 493 -26.16 -15.05 -31.40
N HIS A 494 -25.29 -15.93 -31.89
CA HIS A 494 -23.85 -15.66 -32.01
C HIS A 494 -23.42 -15.05 -33.36
N THR A 495 -24.36 -14.84 -34.26
CA THR A 495 -24.16 -14.02 -35.46
C THR A 495 -25.41 -13.14 -35.64
N PRO A 496 -25.63 -12.20 -34.69
CA PRO A 496 -26.89 -11.49 -34.64
C PRO A 496 -26.98 -10.47 -35.77
N THR A 497 -28.18 -10.32 -36.34
CA THR A 497 -28.45 -9.32 -37.40
C THR A 497 -28.28 -7.88 -36.87
N LYS A 498 -28.46 -7.69 -35.57
CA LYS A 498 -28.27 -6.42 -34.85
C LYS A 498 -27.27 -6.63 -33.71
N ALA A 499 -26.26 -5.78 -33.64
CA ALA A 499 -25.29 -5.84 -32.55
C ALA A 499 -25.95 -5.61 -31.19
N TYR A 500 -25.64 -6.48 -30.22
CA TYR A 500 -26.10 -6.35 -28.84
C TYR A 500 -25.47 -5.13 -28.16
N GLN A 501 -26.24 -4.48 -27.29
CA GLN A 501 -25.71 -3.47 -26.40
C GLN A 501 -25.25 -4.08 -25.07
N LEU A 502 -24.25 -3.44 -24.46
CA LEU A 502 -23.82 -3.76 -23.11
C LEU A 502 -24.68 -3.05 -22.09
N LYS A 503 -25.03 -3.81 -21.05
CA LYS A 503 -25.83 -3.33 -19.93
C LYS A 503 -25.21 -3.85 -18.63
N PHE A 504 -25.32 -3.06 -17.58
CA PHE A 504 -24.96 -3.54 -16.25
C PHE A 504 -26.06 -4.51 -15.78
N THR A 505 -25.66 -5.73 -15.42
CA THR A 505 -26.56 -6.80 -14.99
C THR A 505 -26.21 -7.22 -13.57
N HIS A 506 -27.23 -7.55 -12.78
CA HIS A 506 -27.07 -8.16 -11.47
C HIS A 506 -26.50 -9.58 -11.60
N GLY A 507 -26.88 -10.31 -12.66
CA GLY A 507 -26.32 -11.63 -12.98
C GLY A 507 -26.76 -12.78 -12.05
N ASN A 508 -27.57 -12.49 -11.03
CA ASN A 508 -28.12 -13.45 -10.06
C ASN A 508 -29.45 -12.96 -9.47
N LEU A 509 -30.28 -12.26 -10.27
CA LEU A 509 -31.55 -11.74 -9.80
C LEU A 509 -32.59 -12.88 -9.74
N CYS A 510 -32.79 -13.40 -8.53
CA CYS A 510 -33.77 -14.46 -8.24
C CYS A 510 -34.58 -14.09 -6.99
N PRO A 511 -35.78 -14.68 -6.77
CA PRO A 511 -36.62 -14.38 -5.61
C PRO A 511 -35.89 -14.44 -4.25
N ARG A 512 -34.96 -15.39 -4.08
CA ARG A 512 -34.13 -15.51 -2.86
C ARG A 512 -33.28 -14.28 -2.58
N ASN A 513 -32.82 -13.61 -3.63
CA ASN A 513 -31.93 -12.46 -3.57
C ASN A 513 -32.68 -11.12 -3.47
N ILE A 514 -34.01 -11.17 -3.32
CA ILE A 514 -34.88 -10.01 -3.18
C ILE A 514 -35.46 -10.02 -1.77
N LEU A 515 -35.06 -9.04 -0.95
CA LEU A 515 -35.57 -8.92 0.40
C LEU A 515 -36.76 -7.98 0.44
N VAL A 516 -37.85 -8.43 1.07
CA VAL A 516 -39.09 -7.65 1.22
C VAL A 516 -39.52 -7.50 2.67
N ASP A 517 -40.18 -6.38 2.97
CA ASP A 517 -40.81 -6.13 4.25
C ASP A 517 -42.21 -6.79 4.33
N ALA A 518 -42.82 -6.75 5.52
CA ALA A 518 -44.17 -7.28 5.73
C ALA A 518 -45.27 -6.56 4.91
N SER A 519 -44.97 -5.40 4.34
CA SER A 519 -45.89 -4.62 3.49
C SER A 519 -45.69 -4.89 1.99
N GLY A 520 -44.75 -5.77 1.62
CA GLY A 520 -44.41 -6.07 0.23
C GLY A 520 -43.59 -4.97 -0.46
N ARG A 521 -42.81 -4.17 0.30
CA ARG A 521 -41.80 -3.26 -0.26
C ARG A 521 -40.45 -3.94 -0.31
N ILE A 522 -39.69 -3.70 -1.38
CA ILE A 522 -38.31 -4.18 -1.53
C ILE A 522 -37.39 -3.38 -0.62
N ILE A 523 -36.71 -4.08 0.29
CA ILE A 523 -35.76 -3.51 1.24
C ILE A 523 -34.35 -3.46 0.65
N ALA A 524 -33.93 -4.53 0.00
CA ALA A 524 -32.61 -4.64 -0.60
C ALA A 524 -32.57 -5.77 -1.64
N LEU A 525 -31.82 -5.54 -2.71
CA LEU A 525 -31.31 -6.59 -3.59
C LEU A 525 -29.92 -7.01 -3.09
N ILE A 526 -29.74 -8.31 -2.91
CA ILE A 526 -28.50 -8.93 -2.43
C ILE A 526 -27.96 -9.91 -3.48
N GLY A 527 -26.72 -10.40 -3.32
CA GLY A 527 -26.17 -11.37 -4.27
C GLY A 527 -25.46 -10.74 -5.48
N TRP A 528 -24.74 -9.64 -5.26
CA TRP A 528 -24.06 -8.87 -6.32
C TRP A 528 -22.73 -9.47 -6.77
N GLU A 529 -22.33 -10.64 -6.26
CA GLU A 529 -21.07 -11.32 -6.60
C GLU A 529 -20.95 -11.72 -8.08
N ASN A 530 -22.08 -11.90 -8.77
CA ASN A 530 -22.17 -12.23 -10.20
C ASN A 530 -22.41 -11.01 -11.10
N SER A 531 -22.43 -9.81 -10.53
CA SER A 531 -22.79 -8.61 -11.28
C SER A 531 -21.64 -8.08 -12.14
N GLY A 532 -22.00 -7.45 -13.24
CA GLY A 532 -21.03 -7.00 -14.23
C GLY A 532 -21.67 -6.38 -15.46
N TRP A 533 -20.82 -6.10 -16.45
CA TRP A 533 -21.20 -5.61 -17.76
C TRP A 533 -21.33 -6.79 -18.71
N PHE A 534 -22.55 -7.04 -19.18
CA PHE A 534 -22.87 -8.17 -20.04
C PHE A 534 -23.77 -7.75 -21.20
N PRO A 535 -23.93 -8.59 -22.23
CA PRO A 535 -24.91 -8.36 -23.29
C PRO A 535 -26.32 -8.15 -22.72
N GLU A 536 -27.11 -7.31 -23.36
CA GLU A 536 -28.43 -6.89 -22.87
C GLU A 536 -29.45 -8.02 -22.61
N TYR A 537 -29.23 -9.21 -23.18
CA TYR A 537 -30.04 -10.41 -22.96
C TYR A 537 -29.67 -11.19 -21.69
N TRP A 538 -28.48 -10.94 -21.12
CA TRP A 538 -27.86 -11.79 -20.10
C TRP A 538 -28.65 -11.86 -18.77
N GLU A 539 -29.24 -10.73 -18.35
CA GLU A 539 -30.09 -10.71 -17.15
C GLU A 539 -31.34 -11.57 -17.35
N TYR A 540 -31.94 -11.54 -18.54
CA TYR A 540 -33.15 -12.31 -18.85
C TYR A 540 -32.86 -13.82 -18.77
N THR A 541 -31.77 -14.28 -19.40
CA THR A 541 -31.42 -15.70 -19.42
C THR A 541 -31.06 -16.21 -18.01
N GLN A 542 -30.36 -15.41 -17.20
CA GLN A 542 -30.09 -15.75 -15.80
C GLN A 542 -31.35 -15.80 -14.94
N MET A 543 -32.25 -14.85 -15.12
CA MET A 543 -33.50 -14.78 -14.39
C MET A 543 -34.38 -16.01 -14.67
N CYS A 544 -34.53 -16.37 -15.96
CA CYS A 544 -35.24 -17.58 -16.38
C CYS A 544 -34.61 -18.85 -15.79
N HIS A 545 -33.28 -18.91 -15.76
CA HIS A 545 -32.56 -20.08 -15.27
C HIS A 545 -32.60 -20.25 -13.74
N ASN A 546 -32.34 -19.17 -13.00
CA ASN A 546 -32.26 -19.19 -11.54
C ASN A 546 -33.64 -19.19 -10.87
N CYS A 547 -34.72 -19.04 -11.62
CA CYS A 547 -36.08 -19.13 -11.12
C CYS A 547 -36.35 -20.53 -10.54
N PRO A 548 -36.79 -20.65 -9.27
CA PRO A 548 -37.25 -21.92 -8.74
C PRO A 548 -38.38 -22.50 -9.60
N LYS A 549 -38.31 -23.80 -9.92
CA LYS A 549 -39.36 -24.50 -10.71
C LYS A 549 -40.75 -24.45 -10.06
N THR A 550 -40.81 -24.14 -8.77
CA THR A 550 -42.03 -23.99 -7.97
C THR A 550 -42.70 -22.62 -8.11
N MET A 551 -42.06 -21.64 -8.78
CA MET A 551 -42.53 -20.25 -8.90
C MET A 551 -42.71 -19.83 -10.37
N SER A 552 -43.44 -20.62 -11.16
CA SER A 552 -43.71 -20.28 -12.57
C SER A 552 -44.49 -18.96 -12.74
N ASP A 553 -45.35 -18.63 -11.78
CA ASP A 553 -46.15 -17.39 -11.76
C ASP A 553 -45.28 -16.13 -11.62
N TRP A 554 -44.13 -16.23 -10.96
CA TRP A 554 -43.15 -15.15 -10.87
C TRP A 554 -42.50 -14.87 -12.22
N LEU A 555 -42.11 -15.91 -12.96
CA LEU A 555 -41.51 -15.76 -14.27
C LEU A 555 -42.48 -15.11 -15.26
N ASP A 556 -43.73 -15.58 -15.27
CA ASP A 556 -44.81 -15.00 -16.08
C ASP A 556 -45.06 -13.52 -15.78
N ALA A 557 -44.82 -13.08 -14.54
CA ALA A 557 -44.93 -11.69 -14.14
C ALA A 557 -43.70 -10.86 -14.56
N MET A 558 -42.49 -11.39 -14.39
CA MET A 558 -41.25 -10.69 -14.73
C MET A 558 -41.09 -10.47 -16.24
N VAL A 559 -41.54 -11.43 -17.06
CA VAL A 559 -41.55 -11.33 -18.54
C VAL A 559 -42.37 -10.14 -19.05
N LYS A 560 -43.26 -9.56 -18.21
CA LYS A 560 -44.03 -8.36 -18.55
C LYS A 560 -43.25 -7.05 -18.33
N VAL A 561 -42.19 -7.07 -17.53
CA VAL A 561 -41.42 -5.87 -17.15
C VAL A 561 -39.98 -5.88 -17.67
N VAL A 562 -39.46 -7.05 -18.04
CA VAL A 562 -38.12 -7.20 -18.65
C VAL A 562 -38.27 -7.48 -20.15
N PRO A 563 -37.43 -6.89 -21.03
CA PRO A 563 -37.43 -7.24 -22.44
C PRO A 563 -37.16 -8.74 -22.65
N ARG A 564 -37.91 -9.36 -23.57
CA ARG A 564 -37.82 -10.79 -23.87
C ARG A 564 -36.69 -11.09 -24.83
N TYR A 565 -35.92 -12.14 -24.52
CA TYR A 565 -34.82 -12.68 -25.32
C TYR A 565 -34.94 -14.22 -25.38
N ASP A 566 -36.06 -14.70 -25.93
CA ASP A 566 -36.41 -16.13 -25.93
C ASP A 566 -35.47 -16.96 -26.81
N GLN A 567 -34.98 -16.39 -27.90
CA GLN A 567 -34.05 -17.04 -28.81
C GLN A 567 -32.68 -17.23 -28.16
N GLU A 568 -32.20 -16.21 -27.44
CA GLU A 568 -30.97 -16.25 -26.67
C GLU A 568 -31.08 -17.24 -25.50
N MET A 569 -32.24 -17.32 -24.85
CA MET A 569 -32.48 -18.34 -23.82
C MET A 569 -32.39 -19.76 -24.38
N ALA A 570 -32.96 -20.01 -25.57
CA ALA A 570 -32.85 -21.33 -26.22
C ALA A 570 -31.39 -21.65 -26.63
N CYS A 571 -30.64 -20.65 -27.11
CA CYS A 571 -29.21 -20.78 -27.37
C CYS A 571 -28.44 -21.19 -26.11
N GLU A 572 -28.68 -20.53 -24.98
CA GLU A 572 -28.05 -20.83 -23.69
C GLU A 572 -28.36 -22.26 -23.20
N GLU A 573 -29.59 -22.72 -23.38
CA GLU A 573 -29.99 -24.08 -23.01
C GLU A 573 -29.25 -25.14 -23.84
N VAL A 574 -29.14 -24.93 -25.15
CA VAL A 574 -28.38 -25.82 -26.06
C VAL A 574 -26.91 -25.89 -25.66
N LEU A 575 -26.27 -24.74 -25.43
CA LEU A 575 -24.85 -24.68 -25.05
C LEU A 575 -24.60 -25.38 -23.71
N ARG A 576 -25.51 -25.24 -22.75
CA ARG A 576 -25.41 -25.91 -21.44
C ARG A 576 -25.65 -27.42 -21.52
N LEU A 577 -26.56 -27.88 -22.37
CA LEU A 577 -26.74 -29.32 -22.61
C LEU A 577 -25.48 -29.94 -23.23
N ARG A 578 -24.76 -29.16 -24.05
CA ARG A 578 -23.52 -29.59 -24.71
C ARG A 578 -22.29 -29.48 -23.81
N PHE A 579 -22.21 -28.45 -22.96
CA PHE A 579 -21.06 -28.17 -22.09
C PHE A 579 -21.47 -28.05 -20.62
N SER A 580 -20.90 -28.89 -19.76
CA SER A 580 -21.06 -28.79 -18.31
C SER A 580 -20.34 -27.56 -17.73
N ALA A 581 -20.89 -26.98 -16.65
CA ALA A 581 -20.26 -25.90 -15.90
C ALA A 581 -18.88 -26.32 -15.34
N SER A 582 -18.73 -27.57 -14.89
CA SER A 582 -17.46 -28.09 -14.35
C SER A 582 -16.32 -28.15 -15.39
N THR A 583 -16.66 -28.16 -16.68
CA THR A 583 -15.67 -28.16 -17.76
C THR A 583 -14.87 -26.85 -17.79
N TYR A 584 -15.41 -25.75 -17.25
CA TYR A 584 -14.69 -24.47 -17.13
C TYR A 584 -13.67 -24.45 -15.98
N ASP A 585 -13.77 -25.38 -15.01
CA ASP A 585 -12.83 -25.44 -13.88
C ASP A 585 -11.55 -26.24 -14.20
N LEU A 586 -11.51 -26.98 -15.33
CA LEU A 586 -10.37 -27.79 -15.77
C LEU A 586 -9.15 -26.93 -16.20
N PRO A 587 -7.91 -27.33 -15.85
CA PRO A 587 -6.71 -26.63 -16.30
C PRO A 587 -6.34 -27.04 -17.74
N LEU A 588 -6.95 -26.41 -18.76
CA LEU A 588 -6.58 -26.61 -20.17
C LEU A 588 -6.51 -25.30 -20.97
N SER A 589 -5.28 -25.00 -21.39
CA SER A 589 -4.70 -24.26 -22.55
C SER A 589 -5.45 -23.24 -23.41
N VAL A 590 -6.69 -22.83 -23.15
CA VAL A 590 -7.28 -21.67 -23.87
C VAL A 590 -6.99 -20.40 -23.08
N ARG A 591 -5.71 -20.03 -23.05
CA ARG A 591 -5.31 -18.71 -22.59
C ARG A 591 -5.70 -17.75 -23.73
N ALA A 592 -6.73 -16.93 -23.52
CA ALA A 592 -6.86 -15.71 -24.32
C ALA A 592 -5.49 -15.01 -24.29
N PRO A 593 -4.96 -14.50 -25.41
CA PRO A 593 -3.64 -13.88 -25.43
C PRO A 593 -3.60 -12.82 -24.33
N SER A 594 -2.80 -13.07 -23.30
CA SER A 594 -2.66 -12.15 -22.18
C SER A 594 -2.11 -10.84 -22.74
N PRO A 595 -2.77 -9.70 -22.50
CA PRO A 595 -2.24 -8.42 -22.94
C PRO A 595 -0.83 -8.24 -22.40
N SER A 596 0.03 -7.62 -23.23
CA SER A 596 1.38 -7.30 -22.79
C SER A 596 1.33 -6.48 -21.49
N PRO A 597 2.31 -6.59 -20.60
CA PRO A 597 2.36 -5.77 -19.37
C PRO A 597 2.17 -4.26 -19.66
N SER A 598 2.65 -3.80 -20.82
CA SER A 598 2.46 -2.44 -21.32
C SER A 598 1.02 -2.06 -21.67
N GLN A 599 0.21 -3.01 -22.14
CA GLN A 599 -1.22 -2.77 -22.43
C GLN A 599 -2.02 -2.70 -21.13
N LEU A 600 -1.78 -3.64 -20.21
CA LEU A 600 -2.37 -3.64 -18.86
C LEU A 600 -2.04 -2.36 -18.07
N GLU A 601 -0.81 -1.87 -18.16
CA GLU A 601 -0.39 -0.62 -17.49
C GLU A 601 -0.97 0.64 -18.14
N ARG A 602 -1.26 0.62 -19.44
CA ARG A 602 -1.89 1.75 -20.15
C ARG A 602 -3.38 1.82 -19.83
N GLU A 603 -4.02 0.65 -19.75
CA GLU A 603 -5.44 0.50 -19.45
C GLU A 603 -5.75 0.76 -17.97
N ARG A 604 -4.88 0.36 -17.03
CA ARG A 604 -5.01 0.73 -15.61
C ARG A 604 -4.90 2.24 -15.38
N ARG A 605 -3.97 2.92 -16.08
CA ARG A 605 -3.83 4.38 -16.02
C ARG A 605 -5.08 5.09 -16.53
N ASP A 606 -5.68 4.61 -17.62
CA ASP A 606 -6.93 5.16 -18.16
C ASP A 606 -8.16 4.89 -17.25
N ILE A 607 -8.13 3.83 -16.43
CA ILE A 607 -9.18 3.52 -15.43
C ILE A 607 -9.04 4.41 -14.20
N ASP A 608 -7.81 4.61 -13.71
CA ASP A 608 -7.55 5.47 -12.55
C ASP A 608 -7.83 6.95 -12.91
N ASP A 609 -7.40 7.42 -14.08
CA ASP A 609 -7.66 8.79 -14.55
C ASP A 609 -9.17 9.09 -14.68
N LYS A 610 -9.98 8.10 -15.12
CA LYS A 610 -11.44 8.27 -15.27
C LYS A 610 -12.21 8.16 -13.95
N ASN A 611 -11.64 7.56 -12.92
CA ASN A 611 -12.25 7.48 -11.59
C ASN A 611 -11.86 8.65 -10.67
N THR A 612 -10.84 9.44 -11.04
CA THR A 612 -10.40 10.63 -10.30
C THR A 612 -11.04 11.94 -10.76
N GLU A 613 -11.66 12.00 -11.93
CA GLU A 613 -12.33 13.22 -12.43
C GLU A 613 -13.80 13.33 -11.95
N SER A 614 -14.07 13.33 -10.65
CA SER A 614 -15.29 13.97 -10.08
C SER A 614 -15.30 14.13 -8.54
N THR A 615 -14.17 14.41 -7.90
CA THR A 615 -14.15 14.92 -6.50
C THR A 615 -13.98 16.43 -6.46
N SER A 616 -14.93 17.13 -7.06
CA SER A 616 -15.25 18.50 -6.68
C SER A 616 -16.77 18.64 -6.72
N GLY A 617 -17.38 18.49 -5.54
CA GLY A 617 -18.81 18.59 -5.27
C GLY A 617 -19.03 18.35 -3.79
#